data_AF-A0A7Y5GE67-F1
#
_entry.id   AF-A0A7Y5GE67-F1
#
_cell.length_a   1.000
_cell.length_b   1.000
_cell.length_c   1.000
_cell.angle_alpha   90.00
_cell.angle_beta   90.00
_cell.angle_gamma   90.00
#
_symmetry.space_group_name_H-M   'P 1'
#
loop_
_entity.id
_entity.type
_entity.pdbx_description
1 polymer ?
#
loop_
_entity_poly.entity_id
_entity_poly.type
_entity_poly.pdbx_seq_one_letter_code
_entity_poly.pdbx_strand_id
1 'polypeptide(L)'
;MRNSIRTFFAAALLLAAATQLPAGGLHVMLGNPEASPEARKHNAVLTIILAGCHEPEKAPVEGAAITVVDGKRQTIPIQLIALSKPGMYAVTRQWPARGRWVLQFVAKDRGRVASTLVAATPDKIERHSAKMAMRLPSEKDLAALLSGGDKPEVARK
;
A
#
# COMPACT_ATOMS: atom_id res chain seq x y z
N MET A 1 48.91 -46.66 26.40
CA MET A 1 47.91 -46.15 27.36
C MET A 1 48.02 -44.63 27.35
N ARG A 2 47.01 -43.79 27.10
CA ARG A 2 45.57 -43.98 27.05
C ARG A 2 45.00 -42.81 26.24
N ASN A 3 44.18 -43.14 25.24
CA ASN A 3 43.29 -42.24 24.51
C ASN A 3 42.38 -41.46 25.47
N SER A 4 41.94 -40.27 25.02
CA SER A 4 40.60 -39.67 25.23
C SER A 4 40.61 -38.25 25.80
N ILE A 5 40.82 -37.25 24.95
CA ILE A 5 40.18 -35.93 25.12
C ILE A 5 39.49 -35.61 23.79
N ARG A 6 38.32 -36.23 23.64
CA ARG A 6 37.41 -36.12 22.51
C ARG A 6 36.49 -34.92 22.74
N THR A 7 36.57 -33.94 21.82
CA THR A 7 35.41 -33.27 21.19
C THR A 7 34.25 -32.88 22.11
N PHE A 8 34.24 -31.66 22.69
CA PHE A 8 33.00 -31.08 23.25
C PHE A 8 32.94 -29.54 23.27
N PHE A 9 33.63 -28.82 22.37
CA PHE A 9 33.65 -27.34 22.41
C PHE A 9 33.43 -26.64 21.06
N ALA A 10 32.58 -27.17 20.17
CA ALA A 10 32.36 -26.57 18.85
C ALA A 10 30.89 -26.28 18.47
N ALA A 11 29.92 -26.39 19.38
CA ALA A 11 28.49 -26.28 19.02
C ALA A 11 27.71 -25.11 19.65
N ALA A 12 28.31 -24.28 20.51
CA ALA A 12 27.54 -23.35 21.35
C ALA A 12 27.46 -21.88 20.87
N LEU A 13 28.13 -21.48 19.77
CA LEU A 13 28.29 -20.06 19.40
C LEU A 13 27.49 -19.59 18.17
N LEU A 14 26.62 -20.41 17.57
CA LEU A 14 25.85 -20.03 16.38
C LEU A 14 24.43 -19.50 16.66
N LEU A 15 24.02 -19.33 17.92
CA LEU A 15 22.63 -18.99 18.28
C LEU A 15 22.39 -17.53 18.72
N ALA A 16 23.31 -16.61 18.45
CA ALA A 16 23.20 -15.21 18.90
C ALA A 16 22.80 -14.19 17.82
N ALA A 17 22.58 -14.62 16.58
CA ALA A 17 22.20 -13.72 15.48
C ALA A 17 20.69 -13.74 15.18
N ALA A 18 19.84 -13.85 16.21
CA ALA A 18 18.42 -13.53 16.07
C ALA A 18 18.31 -12.01 15.91
N THR A 19 18.51 -11.52 14.69
CA THR A 19 18.20 -10.14 14.34
C THR A 19 16.74 -9.91 14.71
N GLN A 20 16.49 -8.92 15.56
CA GLN A 20 15.16 -8.43 15.84
C GLN A 20 14.64 -7.79 14.55
N LEU A 21 14.14 -8.62 13.63
CA LEU A 21 13.29 -8.13 12.56
C LEU A 21 12.10 -7.49 13.26
N PRO A 22 11.86 -6.17 13.09
CA PRO A 22 10.64 -5.57 13.62
C PRO A 22 9.48 -6.23 12.85
N ALA A 23 8.87 -7.25 13.45
CA ALA A 23 7.76 -8.02 12.87
C ALA A 23 6.45 -7.20 12.79
N GLY A 24 6.50 -5.90 13.11
CA GLY A 24 5.36 -4.97 13.04
C GLY A 24 5.51 -3.99 11.88
N GLY A 25 4.83 -4.27 10.77
CA GLY A 25 4.70 -3.34 9.64
C GLY A 25 3.58 -2.32 9.84
N LEU A 26 3.68 -1.19 9.14
CA LEU A 26 2.56 -0.32 8.83
C LEU A 26 2.14 -0.64 7.39
N HIS A 27 0.84 -0.76 7.15
CA HIS A 27 0.28 -1.05 5.83
C HIS A 27 -0.92 -0.15 5.58
N VAL A 28 -1.08 0.28 4.33
CA VAL A 28 -2.31 0.90 3.84
C VAL A 28 -3.00 -0.15 2.97
N MET A 29 -4.12 -0.70 3.40
CA MET A 29 -4.82 -1.75 2.66
C MET A 29 -6.01 -1.19 1.90
N LEU A 30 -6.24 -1.68 0.69
CA LEU A 30 -7.45 -1.39 -0.07
C LEU A 30 -8.61 -2.27 0.41
N GLY A 31 -9.78 -1.66 0.54
CA GLY A 31 -11.02 -2.37 0.87
C GLY A 31 -12.08 -2.24 -0.23
N ASN A 32 -13.22 -2.90 0.00
CA ASN A 32 -14.39 -2.83 -0.86
C ASN A 32 -15.44 -1.90 -0.24
N PRO A 33 -15.81 -0.77 -0.88
CA PRO A 33 -16.81 0.14 -0.31
C PRO A 33 -18.16 -0.54 -0.10
N GLU A 34 -18.53 -1.51 -0.95
CA GLU A 34 -19.78 -2.27 -0.82
C GLU A 34 -19.89 -3.06 0.49
N ALA A 35 -18.75 -3.40 1.11
CA ALA A 35 -18.73 -4.12 2.39
C ALA A 35 -19.04 -3.21 3.61
N SER A 36 -19.17 -1.89 3.42
CA SER A 36 -19.49 -0.94 4.49
C SER A 36 -20.72 -0.09 4.13
N PRO A 37 -21.84 -0.20 4.87
CA PRO A 37 -22.99 0.69 4.69
C PRO A 37 -22.62 2.18 4.83
N GLU A 38 -21.68 2.52 5.71
CA GLU A 38 -21.22 3.89 5.93
C GLU A 38 -20.44 4.41 4.71
N ALA A 39 -19.51 3.60 4.17
CA ALA A 39 -18.79 3.97 2.96
C ALA A 39 -19.73 4.19 1.76
N ARG A 40 -20.76 3.35 1.63
CA ARG A 40 -21.81 3.51 0.61
C ARG A 40 -22.59 4.82 0.78
N LYS A 41 -22.94 5.22 2.01
CA LYS A 41 -23.61 6.51 2.28
C LYS A 41 -22.76 7.70 1.82
N HIS A 42 -21.44 7.58 1.86
CA HIS A 42 -20.52 8.60 1.34
C HIS A 42 -20.26 8.54 -0.16
N ASN A 43 -20.88 7.61 -0.90
CA ASN A 43 -20.57 7.34 -2.31
C ASN A 43 -19.07 7.02 -2.53
N ALA A 44 -18.50 6.25 -1.61
CA ALA A 44 -17.10 5.85 -1.70
C ALA A 44 -16.85 4.96 -2.93
N VAL A 45 -15.84 5.30 -3.72
CA VAL A 45 -15.36 4.47 -4.84
C VAL A 45 -14.32 3.45 -4.39
N LEU A 46 -13.75 3.67 -3.21
CA LEU A 46 -12.75 2.84 -2.58
C LEU A 46 -12.79 3.11 -1.07
N THR A 47 -12.41 2.11 -0.27
CA THR A 47 -12.05 2.33 1.13
C THR A 47 -10.59 1.99 1.33
N ILE A 48 -9.93 2.65 2.28
CA ILE A 48 -8.61 2.25 2.75
C ILE A 48 -8.67 1.93 4.25
N ILE A 49 -7.79 1.05 4.72
CA ILE A 49 -7.62 0.79 6.14
C ILE A 49 -6.14 0.69 6.49
N LEU A 50 -5.75 1.36 7.58
CA LEU A 50 -4.41 1.23 8.14
C LEU A 50 -4.33 -0.06 8.96
N ALA A 51 -3.31 -0.87 8.71
CA ALA A 51 -3.08 -2.13 9.40
C ALA A 51 -1.63 -2.23 9.90
N GLY A 52 -1.44 -2.87 11.05
CA GLY A 52 -0.15 -3.00 11.72
C GLY A 52 -0.29 -3.37 13.19
N CYS A 53 0.83 -3.70 13.84
CA CYS A 53 0.84 -4.22 15.22
C CYS A 53 0.84 -3.15 16.31
N HIS A 54 1.04 -1.86 15.97
CA HIS A 54 1.29 -0.77 16.93
C HIS A 54 0.40 0.43 16.63
N GLU A 55 -0.91 0.28 16.83
CA GLU A 55 -1.92 1.36 16.67
C GLU A 55 -1.88 2.04 15.28
N PRO A 56 -2.00 1.28 14.19
CA PRO A 56 -1.91 1.83 12.83
C PRO A 56 -2.93 2.94 12.55
N GLU A 57 -4.06 2.96 13.26
CA GLU A 57 -5.10 3.98 13.17
C GLU A 57 -4.66 5.38 13.61
N LYS A 58 -3.57 5.50 14.37
CA LYS A 58 -3.00 6.80 14.78
C LYS A 58 -2.02 7.36 13.75
N ALA A 59 -1.61 6.57 12.75
CA ALA A 59 -0.69 7.02 11.72
C ALA A 59 -1.37 8.04 10.79
N PRO A 60 -0.81 9.25 10.60
CA PRO A 60 -1.27 10.14 9.56
C PRO A 60 -1.24 9.46 8.19
N VAL A 61 -2.33 9.60 7.43
CA VAL A 61 -2.44 9.10 6.06
C VAL A 61 -2.85 10.22 5.12
N GLU A 62 -2.14 10.31 4.00
CA GLU A 62 -2.37 11.28 2.93
C GLU A 62 -2.83 10.54 1.67
N GLY A 63 -3.76 11.14 0.94
CA GLY A 63 -4.25 10.65 -0.36
C GLY A 63 -3.97 11.66 -1.48
N ALA A 64 -3.64 11.16 -2.67
CA ALA A 64 -3.51 11.98 -3.87
C ALA A 64 -3.93 11.20 -5.12
N ALA A 65 -4.57 11.87 -6.08
CA ALA A 65 -4.79 11.37 -7.42
C ALA A 65 -3.75 11.99 -8.35
N ILE A 66 -3.00 11.16 -9.05
CA ILE A 66 -1.88 11.57 -9.89
C ILE A 66 -2.15 11.13 -11.33
N THR A 67 -1.87 12.01 -12.28
CA THR A 67 -1.84 11.70 -13.72
C THR A 67 -0.69 12.42 -14.40
N VAL A 68 -0.49 12.15 -15.69
CA VAL A 68 0.42 12.89 -16.56
C VAL A 68 -0.37 13.37 -17.77
N VAL A 69 -0.42 14.68 -17.97
CA VAL A 69 -1.05 15.33 -19.12
C VAL A 69 0.03 16.16 -19.81
N ASP A 70 0.23 15.95 -21.11
CA ASP A 70 1.25 16.64 -21.91
C ASP A 70 2.66 16.60 -21.30
N GLY A 71 3.04 15.44 -20.75
CA GLY A 71 4.34 15.24 -20.10
C GLY A 71 4.48 15.91 -18.73
N LYS A 72 3.45 16.61 -18.24
CA LYS A 72 3.44 17.24 -16.92
C LYS A 72 2.65 16.43 -15.92
N ARG A 73 3.23 16.21 -14.73
CA ARG A 73 2.51 15.59 -13.62
C ARG A 73 1.44 16.54 -13.10
N GLN A 74 0.22 16.05 -13.05
CA GLN A 74 -0.88 16.69 -12.33
C GLN A 74 -1.19 15.86 -11.08
N THR A 75 -1.23 16.54 -9.93
CA THR A 75 -1.51 15.94 -8.63
C THR A 75 -2.70 16.66 -7.99
N ILE A 76 -3.70 15.91 -7.56
CA ILE A 76 -4.88 16.41 -6.86
C ILE A 76 -4.90 15.77 -5.47
N PRO A 77 -4.82 16.54 -4.37
CA PRO A 77 -5.01 16.00 -3.03
C PRO A 77 -6.38 15.35 -2.88
N ILE A 78 -6.44 14.18 -2.25
CA ILE A 78 -7.69 13.49 -1.95
C ILE A 78 -8.03 13.73 -0.48
N GLN A 79 -9.19 14.32 -0.24
CA GLN A 79 -9.74 14.38 1.11
C GLN A 79 -10.23 12.99 1.52
N LEU A 80 -9.68 12.45 2.60
CA LEU A 80 -10.10 11.19 3.18
C LEU A 80 -11.23 11.45 4.19
N ILE A 81 -12.28 10.64 4.12
CA ILE A 81 -13.41 10.69 5.07
C ILE A 81 -13.20 9.57 6.07
N ALA A 82 -12.93 9.90 7.34
CA ALA A 82 -12.82 8.91 8.40
C ALA A 82 -14.16 8.19 8.59
N LEU A 83 -14.10 6.87 8.76
CA LEU A 83 -15.26 6.02 9.04
C LEU A 83 -15.30 5.65 10.53
N SER A 84 -16.41 5.05 10.97
CA SER A 84 -16.59 4.65 12.36
C SER A 84 -15.58 3.61 12.84
N LYS A 85 -15.03 2.82 11.91
CA LYS A 85 -13.94 1.88 12.21
C LYS A 85 -12.61 2.64 12.26
N PRO A 86 -11.86 2.61 13.39
CA PRO A 86 -10.59 3.31 13.52
C PRO A 86 -9.60 2.92 12.41
N GLY A 87 -8.92 3.93 11.86
CA GLY A 87 -7.94 3.76 10.79
C GLY A 87 -8.55 3.42 9.42
N MET A 88 -9.87 3.37 9.29
CA MET A 88 -10.57 3.14 8.03
C MET A 88 -11.10 4.44 7.46
N TYR A 89 -10.95 4.62 6.15
CA TYR A 89 -11.37 5.83 5.45
C TYR A 89 -12.14 5.48 4.18
N ALA A 90 -13.17 6.26 3.90
CA ALA A 90 -13.83 6.30 2.60
C ALA A 90 -13.09 7.27 1.67
N VAL A 91 -12.96 6.85 0.41
CA VAL A 91 -12.41 7.66 -0.68
C VAL A 91 -13.52 7.88 -1.69
N THR A 92 -13.91 9.12 -1.87
CA THR A 92 -14.81 9.55 -2.94
C THR A 92 -14.01 9.97 -4.16
N ARG A 93 -14.62 9.89 -5.35
CA ARG A 93 -13.97 10.38 -6.56
C ARG A 93 -13.86 11.90 -6.51
N GLN A 94 -12.63 12.40 -6.42
CA GLN A 94 -12.29 13.84 -6.38
C GLN A 94 -11.41 14.28 -7.55
N TRP A 95 -11.12 13.35 -8.46
CA TRP A 95 -10.39 13.59 -9.70
C TRP A 95 -11.33 13.50 -10.91
N PRO A 96 -10.95 14.10 -12.05
CA PRO A 96 -11.71 14.00 -13.29
C PRO A 96 -12.05 12.55 -13.66
N ALA A 97 -13.30 12.33 -14.08
CA ALA A 97 -13.75 11.01 -14.54
C ALA A 97 -13.08 10.58 -15.85
N ARG A 98 -12.44 11.49 -16.59
CA ARG A 98 -11.72 11.17 -17.83
C ARG A 98 -10.26 10.88 -17.54
N GLY A 99 -9.67 10.08 -18.42
CA GLY A 99 -8.26 9.73 -18.38
C GLY A 99 -7.93 8.66 -17.35
N ARG A 100 -6.64 8.35 -17.27
CA ARG A 100 -6.10 7.37 -16.32
C ARG A 100 -5.42 8.10 -15.17
N TRP A 101 -5.76 7.68 -13.97
CA TRP A 101 -5.24 8.24 -12.73
C TRP A 101 -4.61 7.13 -11.91
N VAL A 102 -3.67 7.50 -11.06
CA VAL A 102 -3.15 6.65 -9.99
C VAL A 102 -3.51 7.28 -8.67
N LEU A 103 -4.26 6.55 -7.86
CA LEU A 103 -4.54 6.94 -6.49
C LEU A 103 -3.38 6.47 -5.63
N GLN A 104 -2.76 7.41 -4.96
CA GLN A 104 -1.66 7.23 -4.04
C GLN A 104 -2.14 7.47 -2.62
N PHE A 105 -1.84 6.51 -1.74
CA PHE A 105 -2.06 6.65 -0.31
C PHE A 105 -0.74 6.41 0.40
N VAL A 106 -0.36 7.29 1.32
CA VAL A 106 0.88 7.20 2.08
C VAL A 106 0.59 7.39 3.55
N ALA A 107 0.96 6.42 4.38
CA ALA A 107 0.91 6.52 5.82
C ALA A 107 2.32 6.54 6.40
N LYS A 108 2.54 7.36 7.44
CA LYS A 108 3.84 7.50 8.11
C LYS A 108 3.64 7.43 9.62
N ASP A 109 4.44 6.62 10.32
CA ASP A 109 4.40 6.56 11.78
C ASP A 109 5.76 6.12 12.35
N ARG A 110 6.33 6.92 13.26
CA ARG A 110 7.60 6.63 13.97
C ARG A 110 8.72 6.10 13.07
N GLY A 111 8.94 6.77 11.93
CA GLY A 111 9.96 6.38 10.94
C GLY A 111 9.56 5.23 10.00
N ARG A 112 8.41 4.59 10.22
CA ARG A 112 7.81 3.64 9.29
C ARG A 112 7.03 4.38 8.22
N VAL A 113 7.08 3.87 7.00
CA VAL A 113 6.30 4.39 5.87
C VAL A 113 5.61 3.23 5.19
N ALA A 114 4.35 3.43 4.84
CA ALA A 114 3.58 2.54 4.02
C ALA A 114 2.98 3.32 2.87
N SER A 115 2.96 2.72 1.68
CA SER A 115 2.26 3.30 0.54
C SER A 115 1.44 2.26 -0.19
N THR A 116 0.40 2.75 -0.84
CA THR A 116 -0.40 1.99 -1.78
C THR A 116 -0.72 2.85 -2.98
N LEU A 117 -0.45 2.30 -4.16
CA LEU A 117 -0.82 2.87 -5.44
C LEU A 117 -1.86 1.99 -6.11
N VAL A 118 -2.89 2.57 -6.72
CA VAL A 118 -3.88 1.83 -7.49
C VAL A 118 -4.36 2.66 -8.68
N ALA A 119 -4.51 2.02 -9.84
CA ALA A 119 -5.01 2.73 -11.01
C ALA A 119 -6.52 2.95 -10.93
N ALA A 120 -6.95 4.11 -11.42
CA ALA A 120 -8.34 4.49 -11.61
C ALA A 120 -8.54 4.90 -13.07
N THR A 121 -9.58 4.32 -13.68
CA THR A 121 -10.06 4.64 -15.02
C THR A 121 -11.46 5.26 -14.92
N PRO A 122 -12.05 5.76 -16.01
CA PRO A 122 -13.39 6.34 -15.96
C PRO A 122 -14.42 5.40 -15.31
N ASP A 123 -14.32 4.11 -15.63
CA ASP A 123 -15.34 3.14 -15.27
C ASP A 123 -15.06 2.43 -13.93
N LYS A 124 -13.79 2.34 -13.50
CA LYS A 124 -13.43 1.52 -12.34
C LYS A 124 -12.12 1.88 -11.66
N ILE A 125 -12.03 1.48 -10.39
CA ILE A 125 -10.76 1.30 -9.68
C ILE A 125 -10.20 -0.09 -10.00
N GLU A 126 -9.00 -0.16 -10.55
CA GLU A 126 -8.35 -1.40 -10.94
C GLU A 126 -7.63 -2.04 -9.75
N ARG A 127 -8.37 -2.52 -8.76
CA ARG A 127 -7.80 -3.05 -7.50
C ARG A 127 -6.73 -4.13 -7.69
N HIS A 128 -6.80 -4.91 -8.77
CA HIS A 128 -5.80 -5.94 -9.09
C HIS A 128 -4.44 -5.38 -9.53
N SER A 129 -4.37 -4.11 -9.96
CA SER A 129 -3.10 -3.44 -10.26
C SER A 129 -2.47 -2.80 -9.03
N ALA A 130 -3.09 -2.93 -7.85
CA ALA A 130 -2.61 -2.26 -6.65
C ALA A 130 -1.19 -2.68 -6.29
N LYS A 131 -0.34 -1.70 -6.03
CA LYS A 131 1.03 -1.88 -5.55
C LYS A 131 1.12 -1.38 -4.13
N MET A 132 1.40 -2.29 -3.20
CA MET A 132 1.59 -1.99 -1.79
C MET A 132 3.07 -2.08 -1.45
N ALA A 133 3.59 -1.16 -0.64
CA ALA A 133 4.98 -1.17 -0.23
C ALA A 133 5.20 -0.56 1.16
N MET A 134 6.19 -1.05 1.90
CA MET A 134 6.65 -0.46 3.16
C MET A 134 7.75 0.60 2.91
N ARG A 135 7.53 1.44 1.91
CA ARG A 135 8.40 2.55 1.49
C ARG A 135 7.55 3.62 0.81
N LEU A 136 8.17 4.77 0.52
CA LEU A 136 7.53 5.78 -0.32
C LEU A 136 7.24 5.23 -1.73
N PRO A 137 6.20 5.77 -2.40
CA PRO A 137 5.94 5.51 -3.81
C PRO A 137 7.17 5.77 -4.66
N SER A 138 7.46 4.87 -5.59
CA SER A 138 8.54 5.07 -6.56
C SER A 138 7.97 5.62 -7.87
N GLU A 139 8.77 6.45 -8.53
CA GLU A 139 8.48 6.96 -9.87
C GLU A 139 8.21 5.84 -10.88
N LYS A 140 8.98 4.74 -10.77
CA LYS A 140 8.80 3.54 -11.59
C LYS A 140 7.42 2.90 -11.37
N ASP A 141 6.97 2.79 -10.13
CA ASP A 141 5.66 2.18 -9.81
C ASP A 141 4.51 3.05 -10.30
N LEU A 142 4.63 4.37 -10.12
CA LEU A 142 3.67 5.35 -10.63
C LEU A 142 3.59 5.31 -12.16
N ALA A 143 4.73 5.37 -12.84
CA ALA A 143 4.81 5.33 -14.30
C ALA A 143 4.23 4.01 -14.85
N ALA A 144 4.56 2.87 -14.24
CA ALA A 144 4.01 1.58 -14.64
C ALA A 144 2.48 1.56 -14.58
N LEU A 145 1.89 2.12 -13.52
CA LEU A 145 0.43 2.18 -13.38
C LEU A 145 -0.21 3.17 -14.35
N LEU A 146 0.42 4.32 -14.59
CA LEU A 146 -0.05 5.32 -15.56
C LEU A 146 -0.03 4.80 -16.99
N SER A 147 0.95 3.99 -17.37
CA SER A 147 1.04 3.39 -18.70
C SER A 147 0.10 2.19 -18.91
N GLY A 148 -0.63 1.77 -17.88
CA GLY A 148 -1.54 0.60 -17.97
C GLY A 148 -0.97 -0.72 -17.47
N GLY A 149 0.29 -0.74 -17.02
CA GLY A 149 1.05 -1.94 -16.64
C GLY A 149 1.39 -2.81 -17.84
N ASP A 150 2.49 -3.57 -17.75
CA ASP A 150 2.82 -4.65 -18.71
C ASP A 150 1.66 -5.66 -18.72
N LYS A 151 0.76 -5.53 -19.69
CA LYS A 151 -0.12 -6.63 -20.07
C LYS A 151 0.71 -7.54 -20.97
N PRO A 152 0.92 -8.83 -20.64
CA PRO A 152 1.10 -9.79 -21.71
C PRO A 152 -0.19 -9.73 -22.54
N GLU A 153 -0.05 -9.29 -23.78
CA GLU A 153 -1.07 -9.42 -24.81
C GLU A 153 -1.40 -10.91 -24.93
N VAL A 154 -2.44 -11.35 -24.23
CA VAL A 154 -3.00 -12.68 -24.44
C VAL A 154 -3.64 -12.62 -25.81
N ALA A 155 -2.91 -13.15 -26.79
CA ALA A 155 -3.37 -13.41 -28.14
C ALA A 155 -4.78 -14.00 -28.10
N ARG A 156 -5.74 -13.27 -28.67
CA ARG A 156 -7.03 -13.87 -29.01
C ARG A 156 -6.74 -14.92 -30.09
N LYS A 157 -6.98 -16.18 -29.75
CA LYS A 157 -7.24 -17.21 -30.76
C LYS A 157 -8.65 -17.05 -31.30
#